data_AF-A0AAD4ZQE9-F1
#
_entry.id   AF-A0AAD4ZQE9-F1
#
_cell.length_a   1.000
_cell.length_b   1.000
_cell.length_c   1.000
_cell.angle_alpha   90.00
_cell.angle_beta   90.00
_cell.angle_gamma   90.00
#
_symmetry.space_group_name_H-M   'P 1'
#
loop_
_entity.id
_entity.type
_entity.pdbx_description
1 polymer ?
#
loop_
_entity_poly.entity_id
_entity_poly.type
_entity_poly.pdbx_seq_one_letter_code
_entity_poly.pdbx_strand_id
1 'polypeptide(L)'
;MSSLLIPNISTLVSVKVSETNYLLWESQIKPFLVGQDYWKFLDGSYPCPSSFLTTTVTPSTDTPSESSPTITTTPNPQYTQL
;
A
#
# COMPACT_ATOMS: atom_id res chain seq x y z
N MET A 1 -14.39 4.36 18.02
CA MET A 1 -13.48 3.28 17.60
C MET A 1 -14.30 2.04 17.31
N SER A 2 -14.79 1.92 16.08
CA SER A 2 -15.51 0.72 15.65
C SER A 2 -14.53 -0.42 15.57
N SER A 3 -14.64 -1.39 16.49
CA SER A 3 -13.87 -2.62 16.42
C SER A 3 -14.25 -3.34 15.13
N LEU A 4 -13.28 -3.56 14.24
CA LEU A 4 -13.47 -4.40 13.06
C LEU A 4 -13.65 -5.83 13.58
N LEU A 5 -14.89 -6.26 13.76
CA LEU A 5 -15.20 -7.68 13.89
C LEU A 5 -14.87 -8.30 12.54
N ILE A 6 -13.63 -8.76 12.38
CA ILE A 6 -13.23 -9.56 11.22
C ILE A 6 -13.95 -10.91 11.43
N PRO A 7 -15.01 -11.23 10.67
CA PRO A 7 -15.58 -12.55 10.73
C PRO A 7 -14.48 -13.56 10.38
N ASN A 8 -14.50 -14.72 11.05
CA ASN A 8 -13.53 -15.77 10.78
C ASN A 8 -13.50 -16.06 9.27
N ILE A 9 -12.40 -15.73 8.58
CA ILE A 9 -12.29 -15.86 7.12
C ILE A 9 -12.50 -17.32 6.66
N SER A 10 -12.26 -18.30 7.53
CA SER A 10 -12.53 -19.71 7.25
C SER A 10 -14.01 -20.02 7.03
N THR A 11 -14.94 -19.17 7.50
CA THR A 11 -16.37 -19.31 7.21
C THR A 11 -16.76 -18.67 5.88
N LEU A 12 -15.98 -17.72 5.39
CA LEU A 12 -16.21 -17.04 4.11
C LEU A 12 -15.70 -17.86 2.93
N VAL A 13 -14.61 -18.60 3.15
CA VAL A 13 -13.97 -19.42 2.12
C VAL A 13 -13.64 -20.78 2.74
N SER A 14 -14.41 -21.81 2.37
CA SER A 14 -14.13 -23.20 2.79
C SER A 14 -13.02 -23.87 1.97
N VAL A 15 -12.50 -23.19 0.96
CA VAL A 15 -11.55 -23.72 -0.01
C VAL A 15 -10.19 -23.02 0.15
N LYS A 16 -9.17 -23.79 0.53
CA LYS A 16 -7.78 -23.31 0.51
C LYS A 16 -7.37 -23.02 -0.94
N VAL A 17 -6.73 -21.89 -1.18
CA VAL A 17 -6.24 -21.54 -2.53
C VAL A 17 -5.25 -22.59 -3.02
N SER A 18 -5.42 -23.01 -4.26
CA SER A 18 -4.56 -23.88 -5.05
C SER A 18 -4.42 -23.29 -6.46
N GLU A 19 -3.45 -23.77 -7.23
CA GLU A 19 -3.20 -23.31 -8.61
C GLU A 19 -4.41 -23.51 -9.54
N THR A 20 -5.32 -24.43 -9.21
CA THR A 20 -6.48 -24.78 -10.03
C THR A 20 -7.79 -24.12 -9.60
N ASN A 21 -7.83 -23.45 -8.44
CA ASN A 21 -9.08 -22.95 -7.87
C ASN A 21 -9.10 -21.44 -7.58
N TYR A 22 -8.09 -20.70 -8.06
CA TYR A 22 -7.95 -19.26 -7.84
C TYR A 22 -9.23 -18.48 -8.20
N LEU A 23 -9.83 -18.72 -9.36
CA LEU A 23 -11.04 -18.01 -9.79
C LEU A 23 -12.23 -18.22 -8.86
N LEU A 24 -12.40 -19.45 -8.35
CA LEU A 24 -13.47 -19.78 -7.42
C LEU A 24 -13.21 -19.12 -6.07
N TRP A 25 -11.98 -19.22 -5.56
CA TRP A 25 -11.56 -18.54 -4.34
C TRP A 25 -11.75 -17.02 -4.45
N GLU A 26 -11.36 -16.42 -5.57
CA GLU A 26 -11.49 -14.98 -5.82
C GLU A 26 -12.95 -14.56 -5.77
N SER A 27 -13.84 -15.30 -6.43
CA SER A 27 -15.29 -15.00 -6.42
C SER A 27 -15.91 -14.99 -5.02
N GLN A 28 -15.37 -15.81 -4.10
CA GLN A 28 -15.85 -15.90 -2.72
C GLN A 28 -15.27 -14.80 -1.82
N ILE A 29 -13.99 -14.48 -1.98
CA ILE A 29 -13.28 -13.55 -1.08
C ILE A 29 -13.36 -12.08 -1.54
N LYS A 30 -13.47 -11.84 -2.84
CA LYS A 30 -13.43 -10.49 -3.44
C LYS A 30 -14.54 -9.58 -2.91
N PRO A 31 -15.83 -9.98 -2.82
CA PRO A 31 -16.88 -9.10 -2.28
C PRO A 31 -16.60 -8.66 -0.84
N PHE A 32 -16.06 -9.56 -0.02
CA PHE A 32 -15.68 -9.25 1.36
C PHE A 32 -14.54 -8.23 1.41
N LEU A 33 -13.48 -8.46 0.64
CA LEU A 33 -12.33 -7.56 0.59
C LEU A 33 -12.67 -6.19 -0.01
N VAL A 34 -13.58 -6.12 -0.98
CA VAL A 34 -14.10 -4.85 -1.50
C VAL A 34 -14.91 -4.13 -0.43
N GLY A 35 -15.80 -4.82 0.28
CA GLY A 35 -16.60 -4.22 1.35
C GLY A 35 -15.78 -3.72 2.54
N GLN A 36 -14.59 -4.28 2.76
CA GLN A 36 -13.63 -3.87 3.78
C GLN A 36 -12.52 -2.94 3.26
N ASP A 37 -12.60 -2.53 1.99
CA ASP A 37 -11.59 -1.69 1.33
C ASP A 37 -10.16 -2.27 1.40
N TYR A 38 -10.03 -3.60 1.40
CA TYR A 38 -8.75 -4.32 1.36
C TYR A 38 -8.37 -4.80 -0.05
N TRP A 39 -9.33 -4.86 -0.98
CA TRP A 39 -9.06 -5.33 -2.34
C TRP A 39 -7.99 -4.50 -3.07
N LYS A 40 -7.90 -3.20 -2.77
CA LYS A 40 -6.90 -2.28 -3.35
C LYS A 40 -5.45 -2.70 -3.14
N PHE A 41 -5.17 -3.46 -2.08
CA PHE A 41 -3.83 -4.00 -1.80
C PHE A 41 -3.50 -5.22 -2.68
N LEU A 42 -4.51 -6.01 -3.07
CA LEU A 42 -4.34 -7.19 -3.93
C LEU A 42 -4.24 -6.83 -5.41
N ASP A 43 -5.06 -5.88 -5.86
CA ASP A 43 -5.06 -5.38 -7.23
C ASP A 43 -3.89 -4.42 -7.52
N GLY A 44 -3.15 -4.01 -6.48
CA GLY A 44 -2.03 -3.07 -6.62
C GLY A 44 -2.46 -1.62 -6.84
N SER A 45 -3.76 -1.34 -6.93
CA SER A 45 -4.34 0.01 -6.97
C SER A 45 -3.91 0.88 -5.78
N TYR A 46 -3.51 0.28 -4.66
CA TYR A 46 -2.93 0.97 -3.50
C TYR A 46 -1.53 0.42 -3.19
N PRO A 47 -0.47 0.96 -3.82
CA PRO A 47 0.89 0.52 -3.57
C PRO A 47 1.36 0.92 -2.16
N CYS A 48 2.31 0.16 -1.60
CA CYS A 48 2.97 0.56 -0.36
C CYS A 48 3.61 1.94 -0.54
N PRO A 49 3.41 2.87 0.42
CA PRO A 49 4.11 4.15 0.38
C PRO A 49 5.62 3.91 0.39
N SER A 50 6.38 4.75 -0.31
CA SER A 50 7.85 4.68 -0.28
C SER A 50 8.35 4.85 1.15
N SER A 51 9.34 4.05 1.57
CA SER A 51 9.96 4.16 2.90
C SER A 51 10.70 5.49 3.09
N PHE A 52 11.14 6.10 2.00
CA PHE A 52 11.86 7.37 2.02
C PHE A 52 11.27 8.36 1.01
N LEU A 53 11.19 9.62 1.42
CA LEU A 53 10.86 10.75 0.57
C LEU A 53 12.16 11.41 0.11
N THR A 54 12.25 11.71 -1.18
CA THR A 54 13.40 12.42 -1.75
C THR A 54 12.99 13.86 -2.03
N THR A 55 13.54 14.81 -1.27
CA THR A 55 13.32 16.24 -1.52
C THR A 55 14.52 16.80 -2.26
N THR A 56 14.29 17.28 -3.49
CA THR A 56 15.28 18.06 -4.21
C THR A 56 15.15 19.51 -3.74
N VAL A 57 16.13 19.99 -2.97
CA VAL A 57 16.21 21.42 -2.64
C VAL A 57 16.81 22.13 -3.85
N THR A 58 15.97 22.78 -4.64
CA THR A 58 16.42 23.75 -5.64
C THR A 58 16.85 25.00 -4.88
N PRO A 59 18.14 25.39 -4.88
CA PRO A 59 18.53 26.66 -4.29
C PRO A 59 17.82 27.78 -5.05
N SER A 60 17.00 28.58 -4.37
CA SER A 60 16.49 29.83 -4.92
C SER A 60 17.68 30.77 -5.11
N THR A 61 18.18 30.84 -6.34
CA THR A 61 19.31 31.68 -6.72
C THR A 61 18.87 33.14 -6.82
N ASP A 62 19.32 33.95 -5.86
CA ASP A 62 19.65 35.35 -6.09
C ASP A 62 21.13 35.57 -5.71
N THR A 63 22.04 34.72 -6.21
CA THR A 63 23.52 34.91 -6.26
C THR A 63 24.16 33.78 -7.09
N PRO A 64 24.99 34.06 -8.11
CA PRO A 64 25.57 33.03 -8.97
C PRO A 64 26.73 32.31 -8.25
N SER A 65 26.51 31.06 -7.85
CA SER A 65 27.60 30.09 -7.65
C SER A 65 27.11 28.67 -7.88
N GLU A 66 27.86 28.01 -8.75
CA GLU A 66 27.74 26.65 -9.25
C GLU A 66 27.76 25.64 -8.09
N SER A 67 26.65 24.92 -7.88
CA SER A 67 26.56 23.81 -6.93
C SER A 67 25.47 22.82 -7.34
N SER A 68 25.84 21.55 -7.40
CA SER A 68 25.01 20.38 -7.72
C SER A 68 23.73 20.29 -6.86
N PRO A 69 22.62 19.71 -7.34
CA PRO A 69 21.41 19.55 -6.52
C PRO A 69 21.69 18.71 -5.27
N THR A 70 21.44 19.27 -4.09
CA THR A 70 21.49 18.54 -2.82
C THR A 70 20.24 17.68 -2.69
N ILE A 71 20.42 16.36 -2.66
CA ILE A 71 19.35 15.37 -2.46
C ILE A 71 19.27 15.07 -0.96
N THR A 72 18.17 15.44 -0.31
CA THR A 72 17.92 15.09 1.09
C THR A 72 16.89 13.95 1.14
N THR A 73 17.26 12.83 1.75
CA THR A 73 16.39 11.66 1.97
C THR A 73 15.82 11.72 3.38
N THR A 74 14.50 11.90 3.51
CA THR A 74 13.78 11.91 4.78
C THR A 74 12.92 10.64 4.94
N PRO A 75 12.85 10.03 6.13
CA PRO A 75 11.97 8.89 6.37
C PRO A 75 10.49 9.30 6.17
N ASN A 76 9.71 8.44 5.51
CA ASN A 76 8.30 8.73 5.23
C ASN A 76 7.43 8.42 6.47
N PRO A 77 6.75 9.42 7.06
CA PRO A 77 5.88 9.19 8.22
C PRO A 77 4.62 8.37 7.90
N GLN A 78 4.26 8.21 6.62
CA GLN A 78 3.14 7.37 6.17
C GLN A 78 3.54 5.90 5.94
N TYR A 79 4.82 5.56 6.11
CA TYR A 79 5.28 4.17 5.99
C TYR A 79 5.03 3.40 7.30
N THR A 80 3.87 2.75 7.39
CA THR A 80 3.55 1.85 8.51
C THR A 80 4.04 0.44 8.19
N GLN A 81 5.07 -0.04 8.91
CA GLN A 81 5.40 -1.47 8.94
C GLN A 81 4.32 -2.20 9.74
N LEU A 82 3.61 -3.13 9.08
CA LEU A 82 2.70 -4.08 9.72
C LEU A 82 3.48 -5.04 10.62
#